data_AF-A0A2D4SHM5-F1
#
_entry.id   AF-A0A2D4SHM5-F1
#
_cell.length_a   1.000
_cell.length_b   1.000
_cell.length_c   1.000
_cell.angle_alpha   90.00
_cell.angle_beta   90.00
_cell.angle_gamma   90.00
#
_symmetry.space_group_name_H-M   'P 1'
#
loop_
_entity.id
_entity.type
_entity.pdbx_description
1 polymer ?
#
loop_
_entity_poly.entity_id
_entity_poly.type
_entity_poly.pdbx_seq_one_letter_code
_entity_poly.pdbx_strand_id
1 'polypeptide(L)'
;QTNTHLFLVAHPRKIESENGRYKKPTLYDISGSADFFNKAYNGLIVYRCIGERTKFKSDVVKIYIEKVKRKENGQLGDFDIAPDFNNGGIYKDIDLETKKFEVIKDNIPF
;
A
#
# COMPACT_ATOMS: atom_id res chain seq x y z
N GLN A 1 -24.98 9.51 -17.53
CA GLN A 1 -23.69 8.83 -17.32
C GLN A 1 -22.60 9.74 -17.89
N THR A 2 -21.61 10.15 -17.09
CA THR A 2 -20.48 10.97 -17.57
C THR A 2 -19.28 10.08 -17.89
N ASN A 3 -18.46 10.45 -18.88
CA ASN A 3 -17.23 9.74 -19.21
C ASN A 3 -16.08 10.20 -18.28
N THR A 4 -16.25 9.98 -16.98
CA THR A 4 -15.33 10.47 -15.94
C THR A 4 -14.73 9.28 -15.18
N HIS A 5 -13.43 9.34 -14.92
CA HIS A 5 -12.75 8.42 -14.02
C HIS A 5 -12.72 9.02 -12.61
N LEU A 6 -13.14 8.26 -11.61
CA LEU A 6 -13.21 8.71 -10.22
C LEU A 6 -12.29 7.86 -9.34
N PHE A 7 -11.42 8.53 -8.60
CA PHE A 7 -10.71 7.93 -7.47
C PHE A 7 -11.37 8.37 -6.17
N LEU A 8 -11.75 7.40 -5.35
CA LEU A 8 -12.24 7.64 -4.00
C LEU A 8 -11.24 7.08 -3.01
N VAL A 9 -10.71 7.95 -2.16
CA VAL A 9 -9.72 7.59 -1.14
C VAL A 9 -10.41 7.54 0.22
N ALA A 10 -10.23 6.45 0.94
CA ALA A 10 -10.77 6.26 2.28
C ALA A 10 -9.67 5.80 3.22
N HIS A 11 -9.65 6.37 4.43
CA HIS A 11 -8.75 5.93 5.48
C HIS A 11 -9.31 4.67 6.16
N PRO A 12 -8.48 3.64 6.40
CA PRO A 12 -8.89 2.49 7.17
C PRO A 12 -9.18 2.89 8.62
N ARG A 13 -10.02 2.09 9.29
CA ARG A 13 -10.22 2.14 10.74
C ARG A 13 -8.90 1.83 11.45
N LYS A 14 -8.84 2.06 12.75
CA LYS A 14 -7.68 1.74 13.58
C LYS A 14 -7.29 0.26 13.38
N ILE A 15 -6.16 0.03 12.72
CA ILE A 15 -5.64 -1.30 12.44
C ILE A 15 -4.81 -1.75 13.64
N GLU A 16 -4.98 -3.01 14.05
CA GLU A 16 -4.14 -3.62 15.06
C GLU A 16 -2.70 -3.78 14.56
N SER A 17 -1.74 -3.46 15.44
CA SER A 17 -0.33 -3.71 15.21
C SER A 17 0.10 -4.94 16.00
N GLU A 18 0.75 -5.89 15.34
CA GLU A 18 1.36 -7.04 15.99
C GLU A 18 2.88 -6.91 15.86
N ASN A 19 3.60 -6.94 16.98
CA ASN A 19 5.08 -6.81 17.01
C ASN A 19 5.62 -5.57 16.26
N GLY A 20 4.93 -4.43 16.35
CA GLY A 20 5.33 -3.18 15.69
C GLY A 20 5.06 -3.12 14.19
N ARG A 21 4.46 -4.16 13.60
CA ARG A 21 4.01 -4.17 12.19
C ARG A 21 2.49 -4.06 12.14
N TYR A 22 1.99 -3.17 11.30
CA TYR A 22 0.56 -3.06 11.06
C TYR A 22 0.09 -4.26 10.26
N LYS A 23 -1.11 -4.78 10.58
CA LYS A 23 -1.73 -5.77 9.71
C LYS A 23 -2.06 -5.12 8.37
N LYS A 24 -1.94 -5.86 7.28
CA LYS A 24 -2.45 -5.43 5.97
C LYS A 24 -3.96 -5.17 6.09
N PRO A 25 -4.46 -3.96 5.80
CA PRO A 25 -5.90 -3.72 5.75
C PRO A 25 -6.53 -4.43 4.57
N THR A 26 -7.84 -4.57 4.63
CA THR A 26 -8.71 -5.10 3.59
C THR A 26 -9.62 -3.97 3.09
N LEU A 27 -10.29 -4.17 1.95
CA LEU A 27 -11.31 -3.23 1.46
C LEU A 27 -12.53 -3.12 2.41
N TYR A 28 -12.61 -4.01 3.41
CA TYR A 28 -13.67 -4.02 4.41
C TYR A 28 -13.34 -3.18 5.65
N ASP A 29 -12.08 -2.75 5.82
CA ASP A 29 -11.61 -2.03 7.00
C ASP A 29 -11.91 -0.53 6.98
N ILE A 30 -12.95 -0.10 6.26
CA ILE A 30 -13.43 1.29 6.21
C ILE A 30 -14.88 1.39 6.71
N SER A 31 -15.32 2.59 7.07
CA SER A 31 -16.73 2.79 7.40
C SER A 31 -17.62 2.68 6.16
N GLY A 32 -18.73 1.96 6.23
CA GLY A 32 -19.61 1.72 5.07
C GLY A 32 -18.97 0.84 3.99
N SER A 33 -18.03 -0.02 4.36
CA SER A 33 -17.18 -0.76 3.42
C SER A 33 -17.91 -1.69 2.47
N ALA A 34 -19.05 -2.25 2.86
CA ALA A 34 -19.86 -3.11 1.99
C ALA A 34 -20.31 -2.35 0.72
N ASP A 35 -20.83 -1.13 0.88
CA ASP A 35 -21.26 -0.31 -0.25
C ASP A 35 -20.08 0.17 -1.08
N PHE A 36 -19.00 0.57 -0.43
CA PHE A 36 -17.76 0.95 -1.09
C PHE A 36 -17.24 -0.19 -1.98
N PHE A 37 -17.12 -1.39 -1.42
CA PHE A 37 -16.70 -2.57 -2.17
C PHE A 37 -17.67 -2.84 -3.32
N ASN A 38 -18.98 -2.87 -3.08
CA ASN A 38 -19.98 -3.19 -4.10
C ASN A 38 -19.98 -2.21 -5.29
N LYS A 39 -19.77 -0.91 -5.03
CA LYS A 39 -19.74 0.13 -6.08
C LYS A 39 -18.39 0.24 -6.80
N ALA A 40 -17.28 -0.03 -6.12
CA ALA A 40 -15.96 0.06 -6.71
C ALA A 40 -15.75 -0.96 -7.84
N TYR A 41 -15.20 -0.50 -8.96
CA TYR A 41 -14.74 -1.36 -10.06
C TYR A 41 -13.39 -1.98 -9.76
N ASN A 42 -12.47 -1.17 -9.26
CA ASN A 42 -11.15 -1.59 -8.83
C ASN A 42 -10.95 -1.19 -7.37
N GLY A 43 -10.29 -2.04 -6.61
CA GLY A 43 -9.97 -1.81 -5.20
C GLY A 43 -8.48 -1.96 -4.99
N LEU A 44 -7.84 -0.88 -4.56
CA LEU A 44 -6.42 -0.84 -4.27
C LEU A 44 -6.20 -0.59 -2.80
N ILE A 45 -5.15 -1.19 -2.26
CA ILE A 45 -4.70 -0.96 -0.89
C ILE A 45 -3.27 -0.47 -0.93
N VAL A 46 -3.04 0.69 -0.32
CA VAL A 46 -1.71 1.29 -0.15
C VAL A 46 -1.23 0.95 1.24
N TYR A 47 -0.23 0.08 1.34
CA TYR A 47 0.31 -0.38 2.62
C TYR A 47 1.77 0.03 2.75
N ARG A 48 2.11 0.78 3.81
CA ARG A 48 3.48 1.21 4.08
C ARG A 48 4.15 0.23 5.05
N CYS A 49 5.23 -0.41 4.61
CA CYS A 49 6.04 -1.31 5.43
C CYS A 49 7.01 -0.51 6.30
N ILE A 50 6.54 -0.03 7.45
CA ILE A 50 7.34 0.80 8.36
C ILE A 50 8.57 0.02 8.86
N GLY A 51 9.74 0.66 8.79
CA GLY A 51 11.01 0.05 9.19
C GLY A 51 11.72 -0.74 8.09
N GLU A 52 11.04 -1.01 6.97
CA GLU A 52 11.67 -1.57 5.77
C GLU A 52 12.20 -0.43 4.89
N ARG A 53 13.37 0.07 5.25
CA ARG A 53 14.02 1.18 4.55
C ARG A 53 14.63 0.73 3.22
N THR A 54 14.41 1.54 2.19
CA THR A 54 14.99 1.37 0.85
C THR A 54 16.21 2.27 0.65
N LYS A 55 16.95 2.06 -0.45
CA LYS A 55 18.04 2.95 -0.90
C LYS A 55 17.63 4.42 -1.07
N PHE A 56 16.33 4.68 -1.13
CA PHE A 56 15.74 6.00 -1.32
C PHE A 56 15.47 6.75 0.01
N LYS A 57 15.94 6.20 1.15
CA LYS A 57 15.67 6.73 2.51
C LYS A 57 14.17 6.79 2.86
N SER A 58 13.34 6.04 2.15
CA SER A 58 11.92 5.88 2.40
C SER A 58 11.62 4.43 2.77
N ASP A 59 10.48 4.23 3.43
CA ASP A 59 9.94 2.90 3.63
C ASP A 59 9.39 2.33 2.31
N VAL A 60 9.36 1.01 2.20
CA VAL A 60 8.65 0.32 1.13
C VAL A 60 7.15 0.60 1.24
N VAL A 61 6.51 0.90 0.11
CA VAL A 61 5.06 0.99 -0.02
C VAL A 61 4.61 -0.14 -0.95
N LYS A 62 3.87 -1.08 -0.40
CA LYS A 62 3.26 -2.18 -1.14
C LYS A 62 1.87 -1.78 -1.60
N ILE A 63 1.63 -1.91 -2.89
CA ILE A 63 0.33 -1.66 -3.52
C ILE A 63 -0.30 -3.02 -3.80
N TYR A 64 -1.47 -3.27 -3.22
CA TYR A 64 -2.26 -4.47 -3.50
C TYR A 64 -3.46 -4.14 -4.37
N ILE A 65 -3.68 -4.93 -5.40
CA ILE A 65 -4.88 -4.92 -6.22
C ILE A 65 -5.80 -6.05 -5.71
N GLU A 66 -6.76 -5.68 -4.86
CA GLU A 66 -7.65 -6.63 -4.17
C GLU A 66 -8.98 -6.84 -4.91
N LYS A 67 -9.32 -5.93 -5.82
CA LYS A 67 -10.52 -6.07 -6.63
C LYS A 67 -10.27 -5.57 -8.05
N VAL A 68 -10.69 -6.40 -9.00
CA VAL A 68 -10.85 -6.03 -10.41
C VAL A 68 -12.17 -6.61 -10.89
N LYS A 69 -13.14 -5.75 -11.19
CA LYS A 69 -14.49 -6.18 -11.61
C LYS A 69 -14.54 -6.65 -13.07
N ARG A 70 -13.66 -6.09 -13.90
CA ARG A 70 -13.62 -6.26 -15.36
C ARG A 70 -12.29 -6.87 -15.75
N LYS A 71 -12.29 -8.03 -16.40
CA LYS A 71 -11.05 -8.75 -16.78
C LYS A 71 -10.18 -7.92 -17.74
N GLU A 72 -10.82 -7.09 -18.56
CA GLU A 72 -10.16 -6.16 -19.46
C GLU A 72 -9.37 -5.05 -18.73
N ASN A 73 -9.67 -4.78 -17.46
CA ASN A 73 -8.94 -3.80 -16.64
C ASN A 73 -7.69 -4.38 -15.97
N GLY A 74 -7.48 -5.70 -16.06
CA GLY A 74 -6.31 -6.38 -15.49
C GLY A 74 -6.67 -7.51 -14.53
N GLN A 75 -5.74 -7.79 -13.61
CA GLN A 75 -5.80 -8.92 -12.68
C GLN A 75 -5.43 -8.50 -11.26
N LEU A 76 -5.74 -9.38 -10.30
CA LEU A 76 -5.30 -9.24 -8.93
C LEU A 76 -3.77 -9.42 -8.85
N GLY A 77 -3.15 -8.79 -7.87
CA GLY A 77 -1.70 -8.87 -7.65
C GLY A 77 -1.21 -7.80 -6.69
N ASP A 78 0.10 -7.71 -6.56
CA ASP A 78 0.75 -6.68 -5.76
C ASP A 78 2.12 -6.31 -6.34
N PHE A 79 2.57 -5.10 -6.01
CA PHE A 79 3.89 -4.60 -6.37
C PHE A 79 4.41 -3.60 -5.33
N ASP A 80 5.73 -3.46 -5.28
CA ASP A 80 6.43 -2.65 -4.27
C ASP A 80 7.03 -1.41 -4.92
N ILE A 81 6.73 -0.24 -4.34
CA ILE A 81 7.27 1.06 -4.74
C ILE A 81 7.86 1.80 -3.55
N ALA A 82 8.77 2.74 -3.80
CA ALA A 82 9.30 3.64 -2.77
C ALA A 82 9.39 5.08 -3.30
N PRO A 83 9.00 6.09 -2.50
CA PRO A 83 9.22 7.48 -2.87
C PRO A 83 10.69 7.85 -2.73
N ASP A 84 11.28 8.39 -3.80
CA ASP A 84 12.64 8.92 -3.80
C ASP A 84 12.70 10.32 -3.21
N PHE A 85 12.84 10.40 -1.88
CA PHE A 85 12.95 11.68 -1.18
C PHE A 85 14.21 12.47 -1.55
N ASN A 86 15.26 11.84 -2.08
CA ASN A 86 16.43 12.57 -2.56
C ASN A 86 16.16 13.27 -3.91
N ASN A 87 15.20 12.76 -4.70
CA ASN A 87 14.89 13.25 -6.04
C ASN A 87 13.46 13.81 -6.16
N GLY A 88 12.99 14.50 -5.13
CA GLY A 88 11.71 15.23 -5.16
C GLY A 88 10.46 14.40 -4.82
N GLY A 89 10.61 13.20 -4.26
CA GLY A 89 9.51 12.36 -3.79
C GLY A 89 8.84 11.50 -4.87
N ILE A 90 9.50 11.30 -6.01
CA ILE A 90 8.98 10.48 -7.11
C ILE A 90 8.95 9.01 -6.70
N TYR A 91 7.80 8.34 -6.85
CA TYR A 91 7.69 6.91 -6.60
C TYR A 91 8.44 6.11 -7.68
N LYS A 92 9.33 5.22 -7.24
CA LYS A 92 10.11 4.32 -8.08
C LYS A 92 9.80 2.87 -7.74
N ASP A 93 9.83 2.02 -8.75
CA ASP A 93 9.73 0.58 -8.55
C ASP A 93 10.92 0.06 -7.74
N ILE A 94 10.65 -0.93 -6.89
CA ILE A 94 11.67 -1.60 -6.10
C ILE A 94 11.83 -3.02 -6.68
N ASP A 95 12.88 -3.23 -7.46
CA ASP A 95 13.26 -4.58 -7.88
C ASP A 95 13.72 -5.41 -6.68
N LEU A 96 13.59 -6.74 -6.78
CA LEU A 96 14.03 -7.71 -5.77
C LEU A 96 15.51 -7.53 -5.38
N GLU A 97 16.37 -7.12 -6.32
CA GLU A 97 17.79 -6.84 -6.08
C GLU A 97 18.03 -5.60 -5.22
N THR A 98 17.08 -4.66 -5.25
CA THR A 98 17.09 -3.41 -4.46
C THR A 98 16.54 -3.56 -3.05
N LYS A 99 15.97 -4.71 -2.72
CA LYS A 99 15.45 -5.06 -1.39
C LYS A 99 16.61 -5.38 -0.43
N LYS A 100 17.58 -4.47 -0.30
CA LYS A 100 18.57 -4.54 0.78
C LYS A 100 17.86 -4.13 2.06
N PHE A 101 17.38 -5.13 2.80
CA PHE A 101 16.84 -4.93 4.14
C PHE A 101 17.99 -4.56 5.07
N GLU A 102 18.14 -3.27 5.38
CA GLU A 102 18.91 -2.86 6.55
C GLU A 102 18.01 -3.07 7.77
N VAL A 103 18.15 -4.21 8.43
CA VAL A 103 17.54 -4.44 9.74
C VAL A 103 18.31 -3.60 10.74
N ILE A 104 17.85 -2.37 10.97
CA ILE A 104 18.38 -1.52 12.04
C ILE A 104 17.99 -2.19 13.37
N LYS A 105 18.94 -2.90 13.98
CA LYS A 105 18.84 -3.36 15.36
C LYS A 105 19.22 -2.19 16.28
N ASP A 106 18.36 -1.19 16.37
CA ASP A 106 18.51 -0.22 17.45
C ASP A 106 18.18 -0.96 18.75
N ASN A 107 19.17 -1.11 19.62
CA ASN A 107 18.99 -1.56 20.99
C ASN A 107 18.11 -0.53 21.69
N ILE A 108 16.80 -0.75 21.69
CA ILE A 108 15.85 0.00 22.51
C ILE A 108 16.17 -0.39 23.97
N PRO A 109 16.68 0.51 24.82
CA PRO A 109 16.76 0.22 26.23
C PRO A 109 15.34 0.18 26.79
N PHE A 110 15.06 -0.87 27.57
CA PHE A 110 13.81 -1.13 28.28
C PHE A 110 13.24 0.11 28.98
#